data_AF-A0A2N1NCW3-F1
#
_entry.id   AF-A0A2N1NCW3-F1
#
_cell.length_a   1.000
_cell.length_b   1.000
_cell.length_c   1.000
_cell.angle_alpha   90.00
_cell.angle_beta   90.00
_cell.angle_gamma   90.00
#
_symmetry.space_group_name_H-M   'P 1'
#
loop_
_entity.id
_entity.type
_entity.pdbx_description
1 polymer ?
#
loop_
_entity_poly.entity_id
_entity_poly.type
_entity_poly.pdbx_seq_one_letter_code
_entity_poly.pdbx_strand_id
1 'polypeptide(L)' 'MNKTHKWILSSGICVEDVIFDHCKKLSAESLLHSWIIDLDDKEAEALFTAEEWEEIRREIRKLPGTDGTS' A
#
# COMPACT_ATOMS: atom_id res chain seq x y z
N MET A 1 -12.34 8.90 -15.90
CA MET A 1 -11.89 8.09 -14.75
C MET A 1 -10.73 7.22 -15.22
N ASN A 2 -9.53 7.76 -15.14
CA ASN A 2 -8.31 7.24 -15.74
C ASN A 2 -7.80 6.10 -14.84
N LYS A 3 -8.05 4.85 -15.23
CA LYS A 3 -7.66 3.64 -14.47
C LYS A 3 -6.16 3.33 -14.63
N THR A 4 -5.25 4.27 -14.36
CA THR A 4 -3.82 4.09 -14.72
C THR A 4 -2.80 4.40 -13.63
N HIS A 5 -3.22 4.48 -12.36
CA HIS A 5 -2.28 4.62 -11.23
C HIS A 5 -2.59 3.65 -10.10
N LYS A 6 -3.04 2.43 -10.44
CA LYS A 6 -3.12 1.38 -9.43
C LYS A 6 -1.71 0.90 -9.10
N TRP A 7 -1.38 0.81 -7.83
CA TRP A 7 -0.09 0.31 -7.38
C TRP A 7 -0.08 -1.22 -7.48
N ILE A 8 0.45 -1.71 -8.60
CA ILE A 8 0.66 -3.14 -8.87
C ILE A 8 2.10 -3.51 -8.55
N LEU A 9 2.29 -4.51 -7.71
CA LEU A 9 3.59 -5.10 -7.41
C LEU A 9 4.10 -5.93 -8.58
N SER A 10 5.40 -6.22 -8.60
CA SER A 10 6.03 -7.11 -9.59
C SER A 10 5.40 -8.51 -9.61
N SER A 11 4.83 -8.96 -8.49
CA SER A 11 4.06 -10.20 -8.37
C SER A 11 2.70 -10.18 -9.08
N GLY A 12 2.23 -9.00 -9.50
CA GLY A 12 0.92 -8.78 -10.11
C GLY A 12 -0.20 -8.47 -9.11
N ILE A 13 0.11 -8.35 -7.82
CA ILE A 13 -0.83 -7.98 -6.76
C ILE A 13 -1.04 -6.47 -6.72
N CYS A 14 -2.29 -6.05 -6.57
CA CYS A 14 -2.67 -4.65 -6.41
C CYS A 14 -2.69 -4.29 -4.92
N VAL A 15 -1.74 -3.49 -4.46
CA VAL A 15 -1.58 -3.09 -3.04
C VAL A 15 -2.88 -2.46 -2.50
N GLU A 16 -3.47 -1.53 -3.26
CA GLU A 16 -4.72 -0.88 -2.90
C GLU A 16 -5.89 -1.86 -2.74
N ASP A 17 -5.95 -2.91 -3.56
CA ASP A 17 -7.05 -3.87 -3.55
C ASP A 17 -6.98 -4.76 -2.32
N VAL A 18 -5.76 -5.19 -1.95
CA VAL A 18 -5.47 -5.94 -0.73
C VAL A 18 -5.82 -5.12 0.52
N ILE A 19 -5.38 -3.87 0.57
CA ILE A 19 -5.69 -2.96 1.68
C ILE A 19 -7.18 -2.69 1.75
N PHE A 20 -7.83 -2.44 0.61
CA PHE A 20 -9.27 -2.18 0.55
C PHE A 20 -10.10 -3.37 1.03
N ASP A 21 -9.77 -4.59 0.59
CA ASP A 21 -10.44 -5.81 1.03
C ASP A 21 -10.21 -6.08 2.53
N HIS A 22 -9.00 -5.80 3.03
CA HIS A 22 -8.69 -5.91 4.45
C HIS A 22 -9.46 -4.87 5.29
N CYS A 23 -9.46 -3.59 4.88
CA CYS A 23 -10.27 -2.54 5.51
C CYS A 23 -11.75 -2.86 5.51
N LYS A 24 -12.27 -3.50 4.45
CA LYS A 24 -13.67 -3.92 4.37
C LYS A 24 -14.02 -5.00 5.40
N LYS A 25 -13.04 -5.81 5.81
CA LYS A 25 -13.20 -6.84 6.85
C LYS A 25 -13.01 -6.27 8.25
N LEU A 26 -12.24 -5.19 8.40
CA LEU A 26 -12.05 -4.48 9.66
C LEU A 26 -13.34 -3.71 10.01
N SER A 27 -13.92 -4.02 11.17
CA SER A 27 -15.09 -3.29 11.70
C SER A 27 -14.70 -2.00 12.44
N ALA A 28 -13.41 -1.73 12.62
CA ALA A 28 -12.89 -0.57 13.34
C ALA A 28 -12.12 0.37 12.39
N GLU A 29 -12.28 1.68 12.60
CA GLU A 29 -11.54 2.72 11.85
C GLU A 29 -10.03 2.56 12.06
N SER A 30 -9.34 2.09 11.02
CA SER A 30 -7.88 1.90 11.00
C SER A 30 -7.21 2.92 10.07
N LEU A 31 -5.92 3.18 10.26
CA LEU A 31 -5.14 4.14 9.45
C LEU A 31 -5.13 3.82 7.95
N LEU A 32 -5.32 2.54 7.61
CA LEU A 32 -5.52 2.05 6.25
C LEU A 32 -6.72 2.72 5.54
N HIS A 33 -7.70 3.20 6.30
CA HIS A 33 -8.84 3.95 5.74
C HIS A 33 -8.42 5.31 5.17
N SER A 34 -7.29 5.86 5.66
CA SER A 34 -6.65 7.05 5.10
C SER A 34 -5.58 6.71 4.05
N TRP A 35 -5.49 5.45 3.61
CA TRP A 35 -4.51 4.95 2.63
C TRP A 35 -3.06 5.08 3.11
N ILE A 36 -2.87 5.09 4.43
CA ILE A 36 -1.55 5.15 5.06
C ILE A 36 -1.14 3.72 5.38
N ILE A 37 -0.07 3.25 4.72
CA ILE A 37 0.56 1.97 5.01
C ILE A 37 1.63 2.23 6.06
N ASP A 38 1.40 1.77 7.28
CA ASP A 38 2.42 1.77 8.30
C ASP A 38 3.36 0.57 8.08
N LEU A 39 4.66 0.85 7.96
CA LEU A 39 5.68 -0.17 7.65
C LEU A 39 6.13 -0.96 8.89
N ASP A 40 5.70 -0.56 10.09
CA ASP A 40 5.93 -1.26 11.36
C ASP A 40 4.69 -2.08 11.77
N ASP A 41 3.55 -1.87 11.10
CA ASP A 41 2.31 -2.58 11.34
C ASP A 41 2.38 -4.03 10.87
N LYS A 42 2.31 -4.94 11.85
CA LYS A 42 2.39 -6.38 11.62
C LYS A 42 1.15 -6.94 10.92
N GLU A 43 -0.01 -6.30 11.09
CA GLU A 43 -1.21 -6.75 10.40
C GLU A 43 -1.09 -6.46 8.90
N ALA A 44 -0.59 -5.28 8.55
CA ALA A 44 -0.28 -4.90 7.17
C ALA A 44 0.84 -5.78 6.56
N GLU A 45 1.93 -6.02 7.29
CA GLU A 45 3.01 -6.93 6.83
C GLU A 45 2.45 -8.33 6.52
N ALA A 46 1.54 -8.84 7.36
CA ALA A 46 0.95 -10.17 7.17
C ALA A 46 0.01 -10.27 5.94
N LEU A 47 -0.41 -9.15 5.33
CA LEU A 47 -1.21 -9.15 4.11
C LEU A 47 -0.39 -9.49 2.87
N PHE A 48 0.93 -9.30 2.94
CA PHE A 48 1.84 -9.44 1.82
C PHE A 48 2.88 -10.52 2.11
N THR A 49 3.48 -11.05 1.06
CA THR A 49 4.67 -11.89 1.22
C THR A 49 5.89 -11.03 1.55
N ALA A 50 6.95 -11.63 2.11
CA ALA A 50 8.17 -10.90 2.45
C ALA A 50 8.77 -10.15 1.25
N GLU A 51 8.72 -10.74 0.05
CA GLU A 51 9.20 -10.12 -1.19
C GLU A 51 8.35 -8.90 -1.59
N GLU A 52 7.03 -9.02 -1.51
CA GLU A 52 6.09 -7.94 -1.79
C GLU A 52 6.21 -6.80 -0.78
N TRP A 53 6.33 -7.12 0.51
CA TRP A 53 6.50 -6.14 1.57
C TRP A 53 7.81 -5.36 1.42
N GLU A 54 8.91 -6.04 1.10
CA GLU A 54 10.19 -5.39 0.79
C GLU A 54 10.06 -4.44 -0.43
N GLU A 55 9.30 -4.83 -1.47
CA GLU A 55 9.03 -3.95 -2.62
C GLU A 55 8.20 -2.72 -2.21
N ILE A 56 7.14 -2.92 -1.42
CA ILE A 56 6.30 -1.85 -0.86
C ILE A 56 7.14 -0.85 -0.08
N ARG A 57 8.00 -1.36 0.83
CA ARG A 57 8.92 -0.54 1.63
C ARG A 57 9.89 0.25 0.75
N ARG A 58 10.41 -0.36 -0.32
CA ARG A 58 11.34 0.31 -1.24
C ARG A 58 10.65 1.42 -2.02
N GLU A 59 9.44 1.21 -2.52
CA GLU A 59 8.70 2.23 -3.27
C GLU A 59 8.21 3.37 -2.36
N ILE A 60 7.71 3.09 -1.15
CA ILE A 60 7.38 4.13 -0.15
C ILE A 60 8.64 4.91 0.23
N ARG A 61 9.77 4.24 0.46
CA ARG A 61 11.03 4.89 0.81
C ARG A 61 11.63 5.69 -0.35
N LYS A 62 11.37 5.29 -1.60
CA LYS A 62 11.69 6.07 -2.81
C LYS A 62 10.82 7.32 -2.96
N LEU A 63 9.86 7.53 -2.07
CA LEU A 63 8.99 8.70 -2.06
C LEU A 63 9.43 9.74 -1.00
N PRO A 64 10.62 10.37 -1.07
CA PRO A 64 10.78 11.68 -0.44
C PRO A 64 10.07 12.70 -1.35
N GLY A 65 9.17 13.49 -0.77
CA GLY A 65 8.11 14.21 -1.48
C GLY A 65 8.51 15.12 -2.65
N THR A 66 7.48 15.34 -3.48
CA THR A 66 7.28 16.45 -4.42
C THR A 66 8.18 16.48 -5.66
N ASP A 67 7.66 15.99 -6.78
CA ASP A 67 7.93 16.61 -8.07
C ASP A 67 7.22 17.98 -8.08
N GLY A 68 7.83 18.94 -7.39
CA GLY A 68 7.56 20.35 -7.57
C GLY A 68 8.34 20.83 -8.79
N THR A 69 7.89 20.48 -9.99
CA THR A 69 8.29 21.20 -11.20
C THR A 69 7.08 21.54 -12.05
N SER A 70 6.52 22.73 -11.83
CA SER A 70 6.57 23.82 -12.81
C SER A 70 5.75 25.02 -12.36
#